data_AF-A0A346R8L1-F1
#
_entry.id   AF-A0A346R8L1-F1
#
_cell.length_a   1.000
_cell.length_b   1.000
_cell.length_c   1.000
_cell.angle_alpha   90.00
_cell.angle_beta   90.00
_cell.angle_gamma   90.00
#
_symmetry.space_group_name_H-M   'P 1'
#
loop_
_entity.id
_entity.type
_entity.pdbx_description
1 polymer ?
#
loop_
_entity_poly.entity_id
_entity_poly.type
_entity_poly.pdbx_seq_one_letter_code
_entity_poly.pdbx_strand_id
1 'polypeptide(L)'
;MALAFSGAAANAQSPTLLNQFKDWAAYAHSGQNGKFCYALSKPTTLSPTDRNHGDVFFFVSTRPNEGVSNEPSLLVGYPFKENSSVSVDVDGQKFEMFTKGDGAWVKNAADEARLVSAMRAGRAMKVSGESSRGTATSYTYSLAGITAAVNAASEACK
;
A
#
# COMPACT_ATOMS: atom_id res chain seq x y z
N MET A 1 -20.16 -40.09 25.41
CA MET A 1 -20.23 -38.64 25.64
C MET A 1 -19.47 -37.97 24.50
N ALA A 2 -20.17 -37.65 23.40
CA ALA A 2 -19.56 -37.11 22.19
C ALA A 2 -19.74 -35.59 22.19
N LEU A 3 -18.65 -34.84 22.28
CA LEU A 3 -18.65 -33.39 22.13
C LEU A 3 -18.45 -33.07 20.65
N ALA A 4 -19.51 -32.59 20.00
CA ALA A 4 -19.46 -32.07 18.64
C ALA A 4 -18.75 -30.70 18.65
N PHE A 5 -17.64 -30.59 17.92
CA PHE A 5 -16.98 -29.31 17.66
C PHE A 5 -17.73 -28.58 16.54
N SER A 6 -18.54 -27.59 16.92
CA SER A 6 -19.08 -26.61 15.98
C SER A 6 -17.96 -25.65 15.57
N GLY A 7 -17.33 -25.91 14.42
CA GLY A 7 -16.37 -24.98 13.82
C GLY A 7 -17.10 -23.72 13.34
N ALA A 8 -16.92 -22.60 14.04
CA ALA A 8 -17.31 -21.31 13.51
C ALA A 8 -16.40 -20.98 12.31
N ALA A 9 -16.95 -21.04 11.10
CA ALA A 9 -16.29 -20.51 9.93
C ALA A 9 -16.10 -18.99 10.14
N ALA A 10 -14.86 -18.56 10.36
CA ALA A 10 -14.52 -17.15 10.33
C ALA A 10 -14.68 -16.66 8.88
N ASN A 11 -15.83 -16.04 8.58
CA ASN A 11 -16.02 -15.33 7.33
C ASN A 11 -15.11 -14.09 7.34
N ALA A 12 -13.93 -14.21 6.74
CA ALA A 12 -13.12 -13.05 6.41
C ALA A 12 -13.89 -12.24 5.35
N GLN A 13 -14.61 -11.19 5.76
CA GLN A 13 -15.32 -10.34 4.81
C GLN A 13 -14.31 -9.67 3.87
N SER A 14 -14.51 -9.78 2.56
CA SER A 14 -13.68 -9.06 1.60
C SER A 14 -13.80 -7.54 1.81
N PRO A 15 -12.74 -6.75 1.54
CA PRO A 15 -12.82 -5.30 1.61
C PRO A 15 -13.93 -4.74 0.72
N THR A 16 -14.67 -3.77 1.24
CA THR A 16 -15.74 -3.06 0.51
C THR A 16 -15.13 -1.87 -0.23
N LEU A 17 -15.37 -1.77 -1.54
CA LEU A 17 -15.03 -0.59 -2.32
C LEU A 17 -15.91 0.59 -1.88
N LEU A 18 -15.30 1.67 -1.40
CA LEU A 18 -16.00 2.90 -1.06
C LEU A 18 -16.27 3.71 -2.32
N ASN A 19 -15.22 3.99 -3.11
CA ASN A 19 -15.31 4.71 -4.37
C ASN A 19 -13.99 4.58 -5.16
N GLN A 20 -14.04 4.91 -6.46
CA GLN A 20 -12.88 5.05 -7.31
C GLN A 20 -12.70 6.52 -7.74
N PHE A 21 -11.49 7.02 -7.58
CA PHE A 21 -11.06 8.37 -7.89
C PHE A 21 -9.92 8.31 -8.91
N LYS A 22 -10.27 8.32 -10.20
CA LYS A 22 -9.31 8.15 -11.30
C LYS A 22 -8.47 6.87 -11.11
N ASP A 23 -7.18 7.02 -10.83
CA ASP A 23 -6.21 5.93 -10.73
C ASP A 23 -6.10 5.35 -9.30
N TRP A 24 -6.85 5.89 -8.35
CA TRP A 24 -6.87 5.46 -6.96
C TRP A 24 -8.26 5.01 -6.54
N ALA A 25 -8.36 3.93 -5.77
CA ALA A 25 -9.61 3.45 -5.19
C ALA A 25 -9.51 3.42 -3.67
N ALA A 26 -10.60 3.78 -2.98
CA ALA A 26 -10.69 3.74 -1.53
C ALA A 26 -11.52 2.53 -1.09
N TYR A 27 -11.03 1.80 -0.10
CA TYR A 27 -11.68 0.62 0.45
C TYR A 27 -11.81 0.74 1.97
N ALA A 28 -12.81 0.04 2.51
CA ALA A 28 -12.93 -0.21 3.94
C ALA A 28 -13.15 -1.69 4.19
N HIS A 29 -12.52 -2.19 5.23
CA HIS A 29 -12.74 -3.51 5.77
C HIS A 29 -13.05 -3.37 7.26
N SER A 30 -14.06 -4.09 7.73
CA SER A 30 -14.36 -4.23 9.15
C SER A 30 -14.20 -5.69 9.52
N GLY A 31 -13.23 -6.00 10.36
CA GLY A 31 -12.92 -7.35 10.81
C GLY A 31 -12.82 -7.45 12.32
N GLN A 32 -12.45 -8.64 12.81
CA GLN A 32 -12.29 -8.88 14.25
C GLN A 32 -11.25 -7.97 14.90
N ASN A 33 -10.23 -7.54 14.15
CA ASN A 33 -9.16 -6.66 14.60
C ASN A 33 -9.47 -5.16 14.45
N GLY A 34 -10.72 -4.82 14.11
CA GLY A 34 -11.18 -3.45 13.93
C GLY A 34 -11.29 -3.03 12.46
N LYS A 35 -11.39 -1.72 12.24
CA LYS A 35 -11.50 -1.14 10.89
C LYS A 35 -10.11 -1.03 10.25
N PHE A 36 -10.04 -1.40 8.97
CA PHE A 36 -8.90 -1.16 8.11
C PHE A 36 -9.38 -0.48 6.83
N CYS A 37 -8.99 0.76 6.62
CA CYS A 37 -9.38 1.54 5.45
C CYS A 37 -8.13 1.99 4.72
N TYR A 38 -8.16 1.94 3.39
CA TYR A 38 -6.98 2.27 2.59
C TYR A 38 -7.35 2.83 1.23
N ALA A 39 -6.50 3.74 0.74
CA ALA A 39 -6.43 4.07 -0.67
C ALA A 39 -5.41 3.16 -1.35
N LEU A 40 -5.73 2.67 -2.53
CA LEU A 40 -4.89 1.75 -3.32
C LEU A 40 -4.81 2.18 -4.77
N SER A 41 -3.62 2.03 -5.36
CA SER A 41 -3.39 2.16 -6.80
C SER A 41 -2.46 1.06 -7.31
N LYS A 42 -2.58 0.76 -8.61
CA LYS A 42 -1.65 -0.08 -9.37
C LYS A 42 -0.73 0.84 -10.20
N PRO A 43 0.51 0.41 -10.48
CA PRO A 43 1.40 1.22 -11.30
C PRO A 43 0.91 1.27 -12.75
N THR A 44 1.14 2.40 -13.41
CA THR A 44 0.93 2.59 -14.84
C THR A 44 2.04 1.96 -15.67
N THR A 45 3.21 1.71 -15.07
CA THR A 45 4.33 1.01 -15.73
C THR A 45 5.01 0.02 -14.79
N LEU A 46 5.46 -1.10 -15.36
CA LEU A 46 6.26 -2.12 -14.68
C LEU A 46 7.56 -2.32 -15.47
N SER A 47 8.70 -2.25 -14.80
CA SER A 47 10.01 -2.46 -15.42
C SER A 47 10.88 -3.37 -14.55
N PRO A 48 11.62 -4.33 -15.14
CA PRO A 48 11.72 -4.61 -16.59
C PRO A 48 10.51 -5.40 -17.15
N THR A 49 10.11 -5.12 -18.39
CA THR A 49 8.86 -5.64 -18.99
C THR A 49 8.88 -7.14 -19.31
N ASP A 50 10.05 -7.77 -19.28
CA ASP A 50 10.27 -9.17 -19.62
C ASP A 50 10.25 -10.10 -18.38
N ARG A 51 9.85 -9.58 -17.22
CA ARG A 51 9.73 -10.30 -15.95
C ARG A 51 8.28 -10.35 -15.46
N ASN A 52 7.96 -11.38 -14.70
CA ASN A 52 6.72 -11.44 -13.95
C ASN A 52 6.89 -10.72 -12.60
N HIS A 53 6.17 -9.61 -12.41
CA HIS A 53 6.20 -8.82 -11.19
C HIS A 53 5.19 -9.30 -10.13
N GLY A 54 4.25 -10.18 -10.50
CA GLY A 54 3.05 -10.48 -9.74
C GLY A 54 2.17 -9.23 -9.56
N ASP A 55 1.40 -9.20 -8.48
CA ASP A 55 0.61 -8.02 -8.11
C ASP A 55 1.50 -6.96 -7.45
N VAL A 56 1.37 -5.72 -7.91
CA VAL A 56 2.12 -4.57 -7.38
C VAL A 56 1.12 -3.49 -7.02
N PHE A 57 1.12 -3.09 -5.75
CA PHE A 57 0.18 -2.13 -5.20
C PHE A 57 0.89 -1.13 -4.31
N PHE A 58 0.47 0.13 -4.41
CA PHE A 58 0.82 1.15 -3.43
C PHE A 58 -0.43 1.48 -2.60
N PHE A 59 -0.25 1.50 -1.28
CA PHE A 59 -1.30 1.75 -0.32
C PHE A 59 -1.03 3.03 0.47
N VAL A 60 -2.10 3.69 0.89
CA VAL A 60 -2.09 4.63 2.02
C VAL A 60 -3.19 4.20 2.98
N SER A 61 -2.79 3.77 4.18
CA SER A 61 -3.62 2.98 5.09
C SER A 61 -3.92 3.69 6.40
N THR A 62 -5.12 3.45 6.93
CA THR A 62 -5.55 3.91 8.26
C THR A 62 -6.10 2.72 9.04
N ARG A 63 -5.53 2.47 10.24
CA ARG A 63 -5.90 1.40 11.17
C ARG A 63 -6.08 2.01 12.57
N PRO A 64 -7.30 2.49 12.91
CA PRO A 64 -7.55 3.23 14.14
C PRO A 64 -7.21 2.45 15.40
N ASN A 65 -7.52 1.14 15.42
CA ASN A 65 -7.24 0.24 16.54
C ASN A 65 -5.74 0.11 16.84
N GLU A 66 -4.88 0.38 15.87
CA GLU A 66 -3.41 0.34 15.99
C GLU A 66 -2.81 1.76 16.14
N GLY A 67 -3.63 2.81 16.14
CA GLY A 67 -3.15 4.20 16.14
C GLY A 67 -2.44 4.62 14.85
N VAL A 68 -2.62 3.88 13.74
CA VAL A 68 -1.98 4.15 12.46
C VAL A 68 -2.88 5.02 11.59
N SER A 69 -2.32 6.09 11.03
CA SER A 69 -3.04 7.04 10.18
C SER A 69 -2.23 7.41 8.95
N ASN A 70 -2.83 7.24 7.77
CA ASN A 70 -2.24 7.54 6.46
C ASN A 70 -0.82 6.94 6.25
N GLU A 71 -0.60 5.68 6.63
CA GLU A 71 0.66 4.98 6.44
C GLU A 71 0.85 4.58 4.96
N PRO A 72 1.85 5.13 4.24
CA PRO A 72 2.21 4.69 2.91
C PRO A 72 2.98 3.36 2.94
N SER A 73 2.59 2.42 2.08
CA SER A 73 3.30 1.15 1.92
C SER A 73 3.24 0.63 0.49
N LEU A 74 4.22 -0.19 0.13
CA LEU A 74 4.29 -0.89 -1.14
C LEU A 74 4.15 -2.39 -0.86
N LEU A 75 3.34 -3.08 -1.65
CA LEU A 75 3.31 -4.54 -1.73
C LEU A 75 3.65 -4.94 -3.17
N VAL A 76 4.53 -5.93 -3.32
CA VAL A 76 4.90 -6.48 -4.63
C VAL A 76 4.71 -8.00 -4.66
N GLY A 77 4.74 -8.62 -5.84
CA GLY A 77 4.51 -10.06 -5.98
C GLY A 77 5.77 -10.92 -5.79
N TYR A 78 6.81 -10.40 -5.14
CA TYR A 78 8.07 -11.10 -4.91
C TYR A 78 8.77 -10.58 -3.64
N PRO A 79 9.56 -11.41 -2.96
CA PRO A 79 10.36 -10.93 -1.84
C PRO A 79 11.48 -9.99 -2.32
N PHE A 80 11.67 -8.89 -1.62
CA PHE A 80 12.81 -8.00 -1.77
C PHE A 80 14.11 -8.69 -1.35
N LYS A 81 15.23 -8.17 -1.84
CA LYS A 81 16.56 -8.57 -1.38
C LYS A 81 16.74 -8.21 0.09
N GLU A 82 17.35 -9.11 0.85
CA GLU A 82 17.65 -8.86 2.25
C GLU A 82 18.57 -7.65 2.41
N ASN A 83 18.34 -6.86 3.46
CA ASN A 83 19.08 -5.63 3.75
C ASN A 83 19.07 -4.60 2.61
N SER A 84 18.05 -4.63 1.73
CA SER A 84 17.81 -3.61 0.72
C SER A 84 16.77 -2.59 1.17
N SER A 85 16.62 -1.52 0.38
CA SER A 85 15.59 -0.51 0.56
C SER A 85 14.86 -0.26 -0.75
N VAL A 86 13.68 0.33 -0.64
CA VAL A 86 12.89 0.84 -1.76
C VAL A 86 13.02 2.36 -1.78
N SER A 87 13.33 2.92 -2.95
CA SER A 87 13.35 4.36 -3.18
C SER A 87 12.05 4.82 -3.81
N VAL A 88 11.48 5.89 -3.27
CA VAL A 88 10.29 6.56 -3.81
C VAL A 88 10.67 7.97 -4.24
N ASP A 89 10.34 8.33 -5.47
CA ASP A 89 10.54 9.66 -6.04
C ASP A 89 9.19 10.23 -6.47
N VAL A 90 8.74 11.30 -5.82
CA VAL A 90 7.52 12.04 -6.15
C VAL A 90 7.94 13.37 -6.77
N ASP A 91 7.82 13.49 -8.09
CA ASP A 91 8.19 14.70 -8.85
C ASP A 91 9.56 15.32 -8.45
N GLY A 92 10.56 14.49 -8.13
CA GLY A 92 11.91 14.87 -7.72
C GLY A 92 12.16 14.85 -6.21
N GLN A 93 11.11 14.70 -5.38
CA GLN A 93 11.24 14.55 -3.93
C GLN A 93 11.47 13.08 -3.57
N LYS A 94 12.61 12.79 -2.92
CA LYS A 94 13.04 11.42 -2.64
C LYS A 94 12.76 10.99 -1.21
N PHE A 95 12.30 9.75 -1.07
CA PHE A 95 12.01 9.06 0.17
C PHE A 95 12.58 7.64 0.11
N GLU A 96 12.80 7.06 1.28
CA GLU A 96 13.30 5.71 1.43
C GLU A 96 12.35 4.88 2.29
N MET A 97 12.14 3.63 1.90
CA MET A 97 11.30 2.66 2.57
C MET A 97 12.13 1.42 2.90
N PHE A 98 11.99 0.90 4.12
CA PHE A 98 12.62 -0.34 4.50
C PHE A 98 11.79 -1.52 3.98
N THR A 99 12.46 -2.60 3.56
CA THR A 99 11.80 -3.79 3.03
C THR A 99 11.67 -4.88 4.09
N LYS A 100 10.56 -5.63 4.05
CA LYS A 100 10.39 -6.88 4.79
C LYS A 100 9.54 -7.84 3.98
N GLY A 101 10.13 -8.97 3.58
CA GLY A 101 9.45 -9.90 2.67
C GLY A 101 9.16 -9.22 1.34
N ASP A 102 7.90 -9.19 0.95
CA ASP A 102 7.37 -8.57 -0.27
C ASP A 102 6.77 -7.17 -0.04
N GLY A 103 6.87 -6.64 1.18
CA GLY A 103 6.39 -5.32 1.55
C GLY A 103 7.52 -4.32 1.79
N ALA A 104 7.19 -3.03 1.65
CA ALA A 104 8.03 -1.93 2.09
C ALA A 104 7.21 -0.84 2.80
N TRP A 105 7.83 -0.21 3.81
CA TRP A 105 7.20 0.83 4.64
C TRP A 105 8.18 1.98 4.93
N VAL A 106 7.65 3.15 5.22
CA VAL A 106 8.47 4.28 5.69
C VAL A 106 8.83 4.08 7.17
N LYS A 107 10.02 4.53 7.56
CA LYS A 107 10.60 4.20 8.88
C LYS A 107 9.91 4.89 10.06
N ASN A 108 9.28 6.04 9.85
CA ASN A 108 8.72 6.86 10.92
C ASN A 108 7.57 7.75 10.43
N ALA A 109 6.70 8.13 11.36
CA ALA A 109 5.50 8.92 11.08
C ALA A 109 5.75 10.31 10.46
N ALA A 110 6.89 10.94 10.75
CA ALA A 110 7.22 12.25 10.18
C ALA A 110 7.51 12.13 8.67
N ASP A 111 8.26 11.11 8.27
CA ASP A 111 8.53 10.84 6.85
C ASP A 111 7.29 10.29 6.12
N GLU A 112 6.42 9.53 6.81
CA GLU A 112 5.12 9.13 6.27
C GLU A 112 4.27 10.35 5.91
N ALA A 113 4.12 11.30 6.84
CA ALA A 113 3.37 12.53 6.62
C ALA A 113 3.96 13.35 5.47
N ARG A 114 5.30 13.44 5.38
CA ARG A 114 5.98 14.12 4.26
C ARG A 114 5.73 13.43 2.93
N LEU A 115 5.80 12.10 2.87
CA LEU A 115 5.54 11.34 1.65
C LEU A 115 4.08 11.50 1.21
N VAL A 116 3.11 11.32 2.10
CA VAL A 116 1.69 11.49 1.75
C VAL A 116 1.39 12.92 1.30
N SER A 117 2.00 13.93 1.93
CA SER A 117 1.88 15.33 1.49
C SER A 117 2.43 15.53 0.07
N ALA A 118 3.63 15.01 -0.21
CA ALA A 118 4.23 15.04 -1.54
C ALA A 118 3.34 14.34 -2.57
N MET A 119 2.81 13.16 -2.26
CA MET A 119 1.92 12.42 -3.15
C MET A 119 0.62 13.19 -3.45
N ARG A 120 0.05 13.89 -2.47
CA ARG A 120 -1.17 14.71 -2.64
C ARG A 120 -0.94 15.94 -3.53
N ALA A 121 0.27 16.50 -3.53
CA ALA A 121 0.66 17.65 -4.33
C ALA A 121 1.23 17.26 -5.72
N GLY A 122 1.74 16.04 -5.83
CA GLY A 122 2.43 15.54 -7.00
C GLY A 122 1.51 15.01 -8.11
N ARG A 123 2.13 14.69 -9.24
CA ARG A 123 1.48 14.19 -10.48
C ARG A 123 1.83 12.74 -10.74
N ALA A 124 3.09 12.36 -10.52
CA ALA A 124 3.55 11.01 -10.68
C ALA A 124 4.53 10.62 -9.56
N MET A 125 4.63 9.32 -9.34
CA MET A 125 5.57 8.75 -8.37
C MET A 125 6.29 7.57 -9.00
N LYS A 126 7.61 7.52 -8.86
CA LYS A 126 8.43 6.38 -9.26
C LYS A 126 8.93 5.64 -8.03
N VAL A 127 8.73 4.32 -8.00
CA VAL A 127 9.11 3.44 -6.89
C VAL A 127 10.09 2.40 -7.43
N SER A 128 11.25 2.25 -6.82
CA SER A 128 12.30 1.34 -7.30
C SER A 128 12.87 0.49 -6.16
N GLY A 129 13.19 -0.76 -6.46
CA GLY A 129 13.76 -1.71 -5.49
C GLY A 129 14.41 -2.91 -6.18
N GLU A 130 14.97 -3.84 -5.40
CA GLU A 130 15.64 -5.03 -5.90
C GLU A 130 14.98 -6.30 -5.34
N SER A 131 14.59 -7.22 -6.22
CA SER A 131 14.09 -8.54 -5.79
C SER A 131 15.19 -9.37 -5.14
N SER A 132 14.82 -10.36 -4.33
CA SER A 132 15.77 -11.32 -3.75
C SER A 132 16.58 -12.10 -4.78
N ARG A 133 16.11 -12.15 -6.05
CA ARG A 133 16.80 -12.76 -7.19
C ARG A 133 17.78 -11.80 -7.88
N GLY A 134 17.99 -10.59 -7.37
CA GLY A 134 18.90 -9.59 -7.93
C GLY A 134 18.34 -8.79 -9.11
N THR A 135 17.05 -8.96 -9.45
CA THR A 135 16.41 -8.12 -10.48
C THR A 135 16.08 -6.74 -9.91
N ALA A 136 16.66 -5.69 -10.49
CA ALA A 136 16.24 -4.32 -10.24
C ALA A 136 14.86 -4.06 -10.87
N THR A 137 13.97 -3.44 -10.12
CA THR A 137 12.57 -3.22 -10.49
C THR A 137 12.21 -1.75 -10.33
N SER A 138 11.33 -1.26 -11.19
CA SER A 138 10.84 0.11 -11.11
C SER A 138 9.39 0.22 -11.58
N TYR A 139 8.62 1.03 -10.85
CA TYR A 139 7.19 1.20 -11.01
C TYR A 139 6.84 2.67 -11.08
N THR A 140 6.06 3.08 -12.07
CA THR A 140 5.49 4.45 -12.10
C THR A 140 4.03 4.39 -11.71
N TYR A 141 3.60 5.30 -10.85
CA TYR A 141 2.21 5.50 -10.45
C TYR A 141 1.76 6.89 -10.87
N SER A 142 0.53 6.98 -11.38
CA SER A 142 -0.19 8.25 -11.46
C SER A 142 -0.67 8.63 -10.06
N LEU A 143 -0.53 9.90 -9.68
CA LEU A 143 -1.06 10.44 -8.42
C LEU A 143 -2.44 11.08 -8.61
N ALA A 144 -3.02 10.97 -9.81
CA ALA A 144 -4.33 11.53 -10.10
C ALA A 144 -5.41 10.85 -9.23
N GLY A 145 -6.04 11.63 -8.36
CA GLY A 145 -7.14 11.17 -7.49
C GLY A 145 -6.73 10.72 -6.09
N ILE A 146 -5.43 10.66 -5.78
CA ILE A 146 -4.95 10.20 -4.46
C ILE A 146 -5.54 11.01 -3.31
N THR A 147 -5.62 12.34 -3.43
CA THR A 147 -6.13 13.21 -2.36
C THR A 147 -7.57 12.83 -1.97
N ALA A 148 -8.42 12.57 -2.95
CA ALA A 148 -9.80 12.18 -2.71
C ALA A 148 -9.90 10.76 -2.14
N ALA A 149 -9.10 9.82 -2.67
CA ALA A 149 -9.08 8.44 -2.19
C ALA A 149 -8.62 8.31 -0.73
N VAL A 150 -7.52 8.98 -0.37
CA VAL A 150 -6.99 8.96 1.01
C VAL A 150 -7.98 9.64 1.96
N ASN A 151 -8.62 10.73 1.55
CA ASN A 151 -9.65 11.38 2.38
C ASN A 151 -10.85 10.45 2.62
N ALA A 152 -11.34 9.78 1.57
CA ALA A 152 -12.45 8.84 1.69
C ALA A 152 -12.13 7.65 2.60
N ALA A 153 -10.93 7.07 2.46
CA ALA A 153 -10.47 5.98 3.32
C ALA A 153 -10.35 6.43 4.79
N SER A 154 -9.72 7.57 5.03
CA SER A 154 -9.57 8.10 6.39
C SER A 154 -10.91 8.48 7.02
N GLU A 155 -11.88 8.99 6.27
CA GLU A 155 -13.24 9.26 6.75
C GLU A 155 -13.96 7.97 7.17
N ALA A 156 -13.86 6.89 6.38
CA ALA A 156 -14.49 5.62 6.71
C ALA A 156 -13.94 4.98 8.00
N CYS A 157 -12.69 5.31 8.35
CA CYS A 157 -11.99 4.85 9.55
C CYS A 157 -11.97 5.86 10.69
N LYS A 158 -12.79 6.91 10.64
CA LYS A 158 -13.12 7.68 11.84
C LYS A 158 -14.04 6.89 12.77
#